data_AF-A0A849BZE6-F1
#
_entry.id   AF-A0A849BZE6-F1
#
_cell.length_a   1.000
_cell.length_b   1.000
_cell.length_c   1.000
_cell.angle_alpha   90.00
_cell.angle_beta   90.00
_cell.angle_gamma   90.00
#
_symmetry.space_group_name_H-M   'P 1'
#
loop_
_entity.id
_entity.type
_entity.pdbx_description
1 polymer ?
#
loop_
_entity_poly.entity_id
_entity_poly.type
_entity_poly.pdbx_seq_one_letter_code
_entity_poly.pdbx_strand_id
1 'polypeptide(L)'
;MAAFGGAAARPLFGWITLPSLVAAQLVGALLGLAAWAADAPGWAALTIGVVTGLLLLTALGKRPVSSWIGTWWRYRRNRDYGLGDTLDFPAADGRTIGLYRDGSRVVAVVEALPPKGGLTRLSSDTVRASHLLPLSELAHCLEQHDILLAGIDIISHGYRSRSGTPAGASYEKLLGPLPATAHRTVWLAIAFDARRCPDAVARRGGGLDGACRVVTIATERIVRTLDDADCAARILTTPETRQAAAQITGGIDPRELTQRWGGVEVGNGVNIGAAVDPKRLGSEVLARLWVPPTRGTTVAVRLRPGRSAETVRVGAAWRLTMRELPQEPLQRRMISMNGRHRDGLLAQLPLATPVVDATVPTDEFPIEAIGALQLPSAGCGQLLGSDADGSGVAVRLVGQGISSVYVAGELWLAQQLVFRALAVGERVLIRTDRPHAWEHLATTIGNPERLTIAAETHQSDADFTATVVDGVLAPAPHAGITTLYLTGDPLGWPGSRPDLSIRQPGASGNRITLRTGTTRVELTLVTIPSEATYIGRPRGAHALTRQPG
;
A
#
# COMPACT_ATOMS: atom_id res chain seq x y z
N MET A 1 20.38 -12.88 7.64
CA MET A 1 21.21 -12.34 6.53
C MET A 1 21.73 -13.54 5.74
N ALA A 2 21.03 -13.95 4.69
CA ALA A 2 21.45 -15.06 3.82
C ALA A 2 21.26 -14.62 2.37
N ALA A 3 22.34 -14.66 1.59
CA ALA A 3 22.32 -14.33 0.17
C ALA A 3 21.75 -15.52 -0.61
N PHE A 4 20.67 -15.27 -1.35
CA PHE A 4 19.96 -16.28 -2.14
C PHE A 4 20.68 -16.52 -3.48
N GLY A 5 21.08 -17.77 -3.74
CA GLY A 5 21.68 -18.18 -5.02
C GLY A 5 21.38 -19.63 -5.35
N GLY A 6 20.66 -19.87 -6.46
CA GLY A 6 20.41 -21.18 -7.04
C GLY A 6 19.77 -21.05 -8.44
N ALA A 7 20.28 -21.79 -9.42
CA ALA A 7 20.06 -21.70 -10.88
C ALA A 7 18.78 -22.43 -11.36
N ALA A 8 18.11 -22.18 -12.51
CA ALA A 8 18.21 -21.19 -13.59
C ALA A 8 17.01 -21.34 -14.57
N ALA A 9 16.58 -20.25 -15.22
CA ALA A 9 16.90 -19.92 -16.63
C ALA A 9 17.04 -18.42 -16.67
N ARG A 10 18.22 -18.01 -17.11
CA ARG A 10 18.80 -16.73 -16.78
C ARG A 10 18.60 -15.77 -17.97
N PRO A 11 18.34 -14.48 -17.74
CA PRO A 11 19.00 -13.46 -18.55
C PRO A 11 20.52 -13.71 -18.46
N LEU A 12 21.22 -13.89 -19.59
CA LEU A 12 22.66 -14.23 -19.65
C LEU A 12 23.52 -13.36 -18.71
N PHE A 13 23.12 -12.09 -18.56
CA PHE A 13 23.53 -11.20 -17.47
C PHE A 13 22.31 -10.44 -16.98
N GLY A 14 21.60 -10.92 -15.93
CA GLY A 14 20.66 -10.27 -14.98
C GLY A 14 19.66 -9.16 -15.40
N TRP A 15 19.95 -8.38 -16.43
CA TRP A 15 19.40 -7.11 -16.88
C TRP A 15 19.28 -7.07 -18.42
N ILE A 16 19.90 -8.00 -19.16
CA ILE A 16 19.75 -8.14 -20.63
C ILE A 16 18.61 -9.12 -20.94
N THR A 17 17.56 -8.63 -21.59
CA THR A 17 16.46 -9.46 -22.10
C THR A 17 16.82 -10.04 -23.47
N LEU A 18 16.25 -11.19 -23.81
CA LEU A 18 16.49 -11.83 -25.12
C LEU A 18 16.11 -10.92 -26.31
N PRO A 19 14.99 -10.16 -26.29
CA PRO A 19 14.70 -9.19 -27.35
C PRO A 19 15.73 -8.07 -27.43
N SER A 20 16.27 -7.59 -26.30
CA SER A 20 17.33 -6.58 -26.29
C SER A 20 18.64 -7.12 -26.86
N LEU A 21 18.96 -8.38 -26.59
CA LEU A 21 20.13 -9.05 -27.16
C LEU A 21 20.00 -9.21 -28.67
N VAL A 22 18.86 -9.73 -29.15
CA VAL A 22 18.59 -9.90 -30.58
C VAL A 22 18.60 -8.55 -31.29
N ALA A 23 17.95 -7.53 -30.73
CA ALA A 23 17.97 -6.18 -31.31
C ALA A 23 19.39 -5.60 -31.36
N ALA A 24 20.21 -5.79 -30.31
CA ALA A 24 21.59 -5.33 -30.30
C ALA A 24 22.45 -6.06 -31.35
N GLN A 25 22.25 -7.37 -31.52
CA GLN A 25 22.92 -8.18 -32.54
C GLN A 25 22.52 -7.75 -33.95
N LEU A 26 21.22 -7.55 -34.21
CA LEU A 26 20.73 -7.11 -35.52
C LEU A 26 21.24 -5.71 -35.89
N VAL A 27 21.20 -4.76 -34.94
CA VAL A 27 21.71 -3.39 -35.18
C VAL A 27 23.23 -3.40 -35.36
N GLY A 28 23.96 -4.15 -34.54
CA GLY A 28 25.40 -4.32 -34.69
C GLY A 28 25.78 -4.93 -36.04
N ALA A 29 25.10 -6.01 -36.45
CA ALA A 29 25.30 -6.63 -37.76
C ALA A 29 24.98 -5.68 -38.91
N LEU A 30 23.88 -4.93 -38.82
CA LEU A 30 23.47 -3.98 -39.85
C LEU A 30 24.47 -2.82 -40.01
N LEU A 31 24.96 -2.24 -38.90
CA LEU A 31 25.98 -1.19 -38.97
C LEU A 31 27.34 -1.72 -39.44
N GLY A 32 27.70 -2.94 -39.05
CA GLY A 32 28.91 -3.61 -39.57
C GLY A 32 28.82 -3.84 -41.08
N LEU A 33 27.68 -4.33 -41.58
CA LEU A 33 27.44 -4.52 -43.02
C LEU A 33 27.40 -3.19 -43.78
N ALA A 34 26.80 -2.14 -43.20
CA ALA A 34 26.79 -0.82 -43.81
C ALA A 34 28.20 -0.20 -43.90
N ALA A 35 29.04 -0.40 -42.88
CA ALA A 35 30.43 0.02 -42.90
C ALA A 35 31.24 -0.74 -43.97
N TRP A 36 31.02 -2.05 -44.09
CA TRP A 36 31.64 -2.86 -45.14
C TRP A 36 31.21 -2.43 -46.55
N ALA A 37 29.93 -2.10 -46.74
CA ALA A 37 29.40 -1.58 -48.00
C ALA A 37 29.92 -0.17 -48.36
N ALA A 38 30.46 0.57 -47.39
CA ALA A 38 31.10 1.87 -47.57
C ALA A 38 32.64 1.75 -47.73
N ASP A 39 33.13 0.60 -48.19
CA ASP A 39 34.55 0.28 -48.41
C ASP A 39 35.45 0.34 -47.15
N ALA A 40 34.87 0.20 -45.95
CA ALA A 40 35.67 0.06 -44.75
C ALA A 40 36.42 -1.30 -44.77
N PRO A 41 37.67 -1.36 -44.27
CA PRO A 41 38.39 -2.62 -44.16
C PRO A 41 37.64 -3.59 -43.24
N GLY A 42 37.63 -4.89 -43.57
CA GLY A 42 36.77 -5.87 -42.90
C GLY A 42 36.91 -5.95 -41.37
N TRP A 43 38.12 -5.70 -40.84
CA TRP A 43 38.36 -5.62 -39.39
C TRP A 43 37.68 -4.39 -38.76
N ALA A 44 37.62 -3.25 -39.46
CA ALA A 44 36.96 -2.04 -38.97
C ALA A 44 35.44 -2.21 -38.98
N ALA A 45 34.89 -2.81 -40.04
CA ALA A 45 33.47 -3.15 -40.12
C ALA A 45 33.04 -4.10 -38.98
N LEU A 46 33.82 -5.16 -38.72
CA LEU A 46 33.58 -6.07 -37.59
C LEU A 46 33.65 -5.34 -36.25
N THR A 47 34.66 -4.48 -36.06
CA THR A 47 34.85 -3.70 -34.83
C THR A 47 33.66 -2.78 -34.57
N ILE A 48 33.17 -2.07 -35.60
CA ILE A 48 32.00 -1.18 -35.50
C ILE A 48 30.75 -1.97 -35.06
N GLY A 49 30.52 -3.15 -35.66
CA GLY A 49 29.38 -3.99 -35.31
C GLY A 49 29.45 -4.51 -33.87
N VAL A 50 30.61 -5.02 -33.44
CA VAL A 50 30.83 -5.54 -32.08
C VAL A 50 30.73 -4.42 -31.03
N VAL A 51 31.39 -3.28 -31.26
CA VAL A 51 31.36 -2.13 -30.34
C VAL A 51 29.95 -1.58 -30.20
N THR A 52 29.21 -1.46 -31.30
CA THR A 52 27.80 -1.03 -31.25
C THR A 52 26.94 -2.02 -30.48
N GLY A 53 27.09 -3.33 -30.75
CA GLY A 53 26.39 -4.38 -30.04
C GLY A 53 26.65 -4.33 -28.53
N LEU A 54 27.92 -4.19 -28.13
CA LEU A 54 28.31 -4.03 -26.73
C LEU A 54 27.72 -2.76 -26.12
N LEU A 55 27.79 -1.62 -26.81
CA LEU A 55 27.26 -0.34 -26.34
C LEU A 55 25.74 -0.40 -26.11
N LEU A 56 24.98 -1.05 -27.00
CA LEU A 56 23.54 -1.26 -26.84
C LEU A 56 23.17 -2.17 -25.66
N LEU A 57 24.12 -2.99 -25.21
CA LEU A 57 23.99 -3.87 -24.07
C LEU A 57 24.49 -3.25 -22.76
N THR A 58 25.20 -2.11 -22.79
CA THR A 58 25.63 -1.41 -21.56
C THR A 58 24.46 -0.91 -20.72
N ALA A 59 24.60 -0.94 -19.39
CA ALA A 59 23.54 -0.57 -18.46
C ALA A 59 23.61 0.92 -18.18
N LEU A 60 22.55 1.63 -18.55
CA LEU A 60 22.31 2.99 -18.08
C LEU A 60 21.09 2.97 -17.16
N GLY A 61 21.29 3.24 -15.86
CA GLY A 61 20.22 3.24 -14.87
C GLY A 61 19.55 1.87 -14.66
N LYS A 62 20.34 0.79 -14.63
CA LYS A 62 19.90 -0.63 -14.53
C LYS A 62 19.06 -1.15 -15.70
N ARG A 63 19.06 -0.46 -16.84
CA ARG A 63 18.40 -0.89 -18.08
C ARG A 63 19.40 -0.81 -19.24
N PRO A 64 19.39 -1.75 -20.19
CA PRO A 64 20.28 -1.68 -21.35
C PRO A 64 19.90 -0.48 -22.23
N VAL A 65 20.87 0.13 -22.90
CA VAL A 65 20.65 1.28 -23.82
C VAL A 65 19.62 0.94 -24.91
N SER A 66 19.60 -0.29 -25.41
CA SER A 66 18.56 -0.78 -26.33
C SER A 66 17.14 -0.65 -25.75
N SER A 67 16.96 -0.89 -24.45
CA SER A 67 15.68 -0.71 -23.76
C SER A 67 15.29 0.77 -23.66
N TRP A 68 16.26 1.67 -23.49
CA TRP A 68 16.01 3.11 -23.49
C TRP A 68 15.55 3.61 -24.85
N ILE A 69 16.24 3.21 -25.92
CA ILE A 69 15.86 3.52 -27.30
C ILE A 69 14.44 3.01 -27.56
N GLY A 70 14.15 1.73 -27.26
CA GLY A 70 12.82 1.15 -27.43
C GLY A 70 11.73 1.82 -26.58
N THR A 71 12.06 2.32 -25.38
CA THR A 71 11.12 3.12 -24.56
C THR A 71 10.91 4.50 -25.15
N TRP A 72 11.96 5.17 -25.63
CA TRP A 72 11.86 6.46 -26.29
C TRP A 72 11.01 6.41 -27.56
N TRP A 73 11.23 5.41 -28.41
CA TRP A 73 10.41 5.20 -29.61
C TRP A 73 8.93 4.94 -29.28
N ARG A 74 8.65 4.11 -28.27
CA ARG A 74 7.27 3.85 -27.82
C ARG A 74 6.61 5.09 -27.22
N TYR A 75 7.35 5.84 -26.41
CA TYR A 75 6.89 7.11 -25.84
C TYR A 75 6.54 8.10 -26.94
N ARG A 76 7.43 8.28 -27.94
CA ARG A 76 7.21 9.21 -29.06
C ARG A 76 6.05 8.80 -29.95
N ARG A 77 5.83 7.50 -30.16
CA ARG A 77 4.68 6.98 -30.92
C ARG A 77 3.35 7.10 -30.18
N ASN A 78 3.34 7.55 -28.92
CA ASN A 78 2.18 7.74 -28.05
C ASN A 78 1.09 6.69 -28.26
N ARG A 79 1.45 5.42 -28.06
CA ARG A 79 0.56 4.29 -28.38
C ARG A 79 -0.72 4.38 -27.55
N ASP A 80 -1.86 4.34 -28.24
CA ASP A 80 -3.15 4.10 -27.60
C ASP A 80 -3.13 2.76 -26.89
N TYR A 81 -3.83 2.69 -25.76
CA TYR A 81 -3.98 1.47 -24.98
C TYR A 81 -5.46 1.25 -24.71
N GLY A 82 -5.88 -0.01 -24.84
CA GLY A 82 -7.20 -0.45 -24.41
C GLY A 82 -7.10 -1.05 -23.02
N LEU A 83 -8.07 -0.70 -22.18
CA LEU A 83 -8.36 -1.48 -20.97
C LEU A 83 -9.59 -2.35 -21.25
N GLY A 84 -9.59 -3.54 -20.67
CA GLY A 84 -10.73 -4.42 -20.63
C GLY A 84 -11.91 -3.86 -19.84
N ASP A 85 -13.01 -4.62 -19.79
CA ASP A 85 -14.26 -4.20 -19.19
C ASP A 85 -14.58 -4.99 -17.92
N THR A 86 -15.33 -4.35 -17.02
CA THR A 86 -15.85 -5.01 -15.82
C THR A 86 -17.20 -5.65 -16.09
N LEU A 87 -17.44 -6.81 -15.50
CA LEU A 87 -18.69 -7.55 -15.62
C LEU A 87 -19.10 -8.14 -14.26
N ASP A 88 -20.40 -8.19 -14.03
CA ASP A 88 -20.98 -8.81 -12.84
C ASP A 88 -21.27 -10.28 -13.11
N PHE A 89 -20.78 -11.15 -12.24
CA PHE A 89 -20.91 -12.60 -12.37
C PHE A 89 -21.64 -13.20 -11.16
N PRO A 90 -22.71 -13.99 -11.36
CA PRO A 90 -23.42 -14.63 -10.27
C PRO A 90 -22.60 -15.82 -9.74
N ALA A 91 -22.20 -15.74 -8.47
CA ALA A 91 -21.56 -16.83 -7.76
C ALA A 91 -22.58 -17.93 -7.41
N ALA A 92 -22.07 -19.13 -7.08
CA ALA A 92 -22.92 -20.28 -6.76
C ALA A 92 -23.77 -20.09 -5.49
N ASP A 93 -23.34 -19.20 -4.60
CA ASP A 93 -24.04 -18.83 -3.37
C ASP A 93 -25.09 -17.71 -3.56
N GLY A 94 -25.31 -17.26 -4.81
CA GLY A 94 -26.26 -16.20 -5.15
C GLY A 94 -25.72 -14.78 -4.99
N ARG A 95 -24.48 -14.59 -4.53
CA ARG A 95 -23.84 -13.26 -4.49
C ARG A 95 -23.32 -12.87 -5.86
N THR A 96 -23.36 -11.57 -6.16
CA THR A 96 -22.76 -11.02 -7.38
C THR A 96 -21.31 -10.64 -7.12
N ILE A 97 -20.40 -11.19 -7.92
CA ILE A 97 -18.96 -10.90 -7.88
C ILE A 97 -18.59 -9.97 -9.03
N GLY A 98 -17.76 -8.97 -8.76
CA GLY A 98 -17.17 -8.13 -9.80
C GLY A 98 -15.96 -8.81 -10.44
N LEU A 99 -15.98 -8.93 -11.76
CA LEU A 99 -14.86 -9.44 -12.54
C LEU A 99 -14.38 -8.38 -13.52
N TYR A 100 -13.07 -8.34 -13.76
CA TYR A 100 -12.45 -7.52 -14.80
C TYR A 100 -11.91 -8.42 -15.91
N ARG A 101 -12.25 -8.14 -17.16
CA ARG A 101 -11.88 -8.95 -18.32
C ARG A 101 -11.09 -8.13 -19.33
N ASP A 102 -9.86 -8.58 -19.62
CA ASP A 102 -9.01 -8.06 -20.68
C ASP A 102 -8.56 -9.21 -21.61
N GLY A 103 -9.21 -9.33 -22.76
CA GLY A 103 -8.97 -10.42 -23.72
C GLY A 103 -9.30 -11.80 -23.15
N SER A 104 -8.27 -12.64 -22.96
CA SER A 104 -8.38 -13.97 -22.35
C SER A 104 -8.15 -13.97 -20.83
N ARG A 105 -7.75 -12.82 -20.27
CA ARG A 105 -7.50 -12.68 -18.83
C ARG A 105 -8.77 -12.22 -18.12
N VAL A 106 -9.15 -12.95 -17.08
CA VAL A 106 -10.24 -12.61 -16.17
C VAL A 106 -9.65 -12.44 -14.77
N VAL A 107 -10.04 -11.37 -14.08
CA VAL A 107 -9.47 -10.96 -12.80
C VAL A 107 -10.59 -10.74 -11.80
N ALA A 108 -10.47 -11.35 -10.63
CA ALA A 108 -11.29 -11.02 -9.47
C ALA A 108 -10.43 -10.22 -8.47
N VAL A 109 -11.04 -9.27 -7.78
CA VAL A 109 -10.35 -8.44 -6.79
C VAL A 109 -10.86 -8.75 -5.40
N VAL A 110 -9.92 -8.99 -4.49
CA VAL A 110 -10.18 -9.23 -3.07
C VAL A 110 -9.58 -8.09 -2.27
N GLU A 111 -10.33 -7.53 -1.33
CA GLU A 111 -9.82 -6.59 -0.34
C GLU A 111 -9.49 -7.34 0.95
N ALA A 112 -8.27 -7.17 1.45
CA ALA A 112 -7.89 -7.61 2.79
C ALA A 112 -8.41 -6.59 3.80
N LEU A 113 -9.18 -7.07 4.79
CA LEU A 113 -9.80 -6.24 5.80
C LEU A 113 -8.84 -6.04 6.98
N PRO A 114 -8.87 -4.86 7.61
CA PRO A 114 -8.00 -4.59 8.74
C PRO A 114 -8.44 -5.40 9.96
N PRO A 115 -7.49 -6.02 10.69
CA PRO A 115 -7.82 -6.81 11.87
C PRO A 115 -8.33 -5.91 13.00
N LYS A 116 -9.05 -6.52 13.93
CA LYS A 116 -9.56 -5.85 15.13
C LYS A 116 -8.43 -5.74 16.15
N GLY A 117 -7.98 -4.52 16.43
CA GLY A 117 -7.01 -4.26 17.52
C GLY A 117 -5.58 -4.73 17.28
N GLY A 118 -5.13 -4.82 16.03
CA GLY A 118 -3.73 -5.09 15.70
C GLY A 118 -2.78 -3.95 16.12
N LEU A 119 -1.61 -4.31 16.62
CA LEU A 119 -0.56 -3.37 17.03
C LEU A 119 0.63 -3.47 16.08
N THR A 120 1.19 -2.33 15.72
CA THR A 120 2.39 -2.26 14.88
C THR A 120 3.54 -1.63 15.64
N ARG A 121 4.66 -2.34 15.73
CA ARG A 121 5.93 -1.80 16.21
C ARG A 121 6.75 -1.29 15.03
N LEU A 122 7.28 -0.09 15.17
CA LEU A 122 7.96 0.68 14.16
C LEU A 122 9.39 0.96 14.62
N SER A 123 10.35 0.53 13.83
CA SER A 123 11.76 0.93 13.90
C SER A 123 12.11 1.74 12.65
N SER A 124 13.27 2.37 12.63
CA SER A 124 13.78 3.14 11.47
C SER A 124 13.95 2.28 10.21
N ASP A 125 14.10 0.97 10.37
CA ASP A 125 14.39 0.01 9.31
C ASP A 125 13.34 -1.11 9.17
N THR A 126 12.56 -1.39 10.22
CA THR A 126 11.67 -2.54 10.29
C THR A 126 10.28 -2.17 10.75
N VAL A 127 9.27 -2.83 10.17
CA VAL A 127 7.86 -2.74 10.57
C VAL A 127 7.44 -4.12 11.03
N ARG A 128 7.21 -4.27 12.34
CA ARG A 128 6.66 -5.50 12.91
C ARG A 128 5.18 -5.30 13.17
N ALA A 129 4.38 -5.59 12.15
CA ALA A 129 2.92 -5.63 12.28
C ALA A 129 2.50 -6.99 12.84
N SER A 130 1.48 -7.01 13.68
CA SER A 130 0.85 -8.26 14.14
C SER A 130 0.06 -8.97 13.04
N HIS A 131 -0.16 -8.33 11.89
CA HIS A 131 -1.03 -8.79 10.82
C HIS A 131 -0.28 -8.78 9.48
N LEU A 132 0.16 -9.96 9.03
CA LEU A 132 0.94 -10.12 7.80
C LEU A 132 0.17 -11.00 6.83
N LEU A 133 0.27 -10.69 5.54
CA LEU A 133 -0.29 -11.53 4.50
C LEU A 133 0.48 -12.87 4.44
N PRO A 134 -0.22 -14.01 4.31
CA PRO A 134 0.38 -15.34 4.22
C PRO A 134 0.93 -15.58 2.81
N LEU A 135 2.11 -15.03 2.50
CA LEU A 135 2.64 -15.00 1.13
C LEU A 135 2.99 -16.38 0.58
N SER A 136 3.47 -17.29 1.43
CA SER A 136 3.78 -18.65 1.04
C SER A 136 2.50 -19.38 0.62
N GLU A 137 1.45 -19.26 1.40
CA GLU A 137 0.13 -19.87 1.18
C GLU A 137 -0.54 -19.27 -0.07
N LEU A 138 -0.43 -17.95 -0.27
CA LEU A 138 -0.87 -17.29 -1.50
C LEU A 138 -0.10 -17.76 -2.74
N ALA A 139 1.20 -18.03 -2.63
CA ALA A 139 1.97 -18.57 -3.74
C ALA A 139 1.58 -20.02 -4.06
N HIS A 140 1.33 -20.87 -3.06
CA HIS A 140 0.75 -22.21 -3.30
C HIS A 140 -0.61 -22.12 -4.01
N CYS A 141 -1.39 -21.07 -3.73
CA CYS A 141 -2.66 -20.84 -4.41
C CYS A 141 -2.53 -20.45 -5.89
N LEU A 142 -1.33 -20.27 -6.45
CA LEU A 142 -1.14 -20.04 -7.89
C LEU A 142 -1.44 -21.29 -8.73
N GLU A 143 -1.21 -22.48 -8.18
CA GLU A 143 -1.51 -23.76 -8.79
C GLU A 143 -2.49 -24.52 -7.89
N GLN A 144 -3.75 -24.61 -8.31
CA GLN A 144 -4.83 -25.20 -7.52
C GLN A 144 -5.48 -26.34 -8.27
N HIS A 145 -5.10 -27.58 -7.96
CA HIS A 145 -5.64 -28.77 -8.62
C HIS A 145 -5.51 -28.67 -10.14
N ASP A 146 -6.62 -28.37 -10.83
CA ASP A 146 -6.74 -28.29 -12.27
C ASP A 146 -6.71 -26.85 -12.80
N ILE A 147 -6.41 -25.86 -11.96
CA ILE A 147 -6.40 -24.42 -12.27
C ILE A 147 -4.99 -23.86 -12.04
N LEU A 148 -4.38 -23.30 -13.08
CA LEU A 148 -3.17 -22.47 -12.96
C LEU A 148 -3.53 -21.00 -13.16
N LEU A 149 -3.27 -20.18 -12.15
CA LEU A 149 -3.48 -18.74 -12.23
C LEU A 149 -2.39 -18.07 -13.09
N ALA A 150 -2.75 -16.98 -13.75
CA ALA A 150 -1.78 -16.12 -14.42
C ALA A 150 -0.88 -15.40 -13.41
N GLY A 151 -1.43 -15.07 -12.23
CA GLY A 151 -0.72 -14.44 -11.13
C GLY A 151 -1.65 -13.89 -10.05
N ILE A 152 -1.06 -13.49 -8.92
CA ILE A 152 -1.70 -12.74 -7.86
C ILE A 152 -0.93 -11.43 -7.70
N ASP A 153 -1.59 -10.30 -7.93
CA ASP A 153 -1.02 -8.97 -7.67
C ASP A 153 -1.52 -8.48 -6.30
N ILE A 154 -0.59 -8.24 -5.38
CA ILE A 154 -0.87 -7.68 -4.05
C ILE A 154 -0.57 -6.18 -4.12
N ILE A 155 -1.60 -5.36 -4.12
CA ILE A 155 -1.53 -3.91 -4.23
C ILE A 155 -1.86 -3.29 -2.88
N SER A 156 -0.86 -2.70 -2.24
CA SER A 156 -1.03 -1.88 -1.04
C SER A 156 -1.06 -0.41 -1.43
N HIS A 157 -2.15 0.29 -1.12
CA HIS A 157 -2.26 1.74 -1.35
C HIS A 157 -2.60 2.45 -0.04
N GLY A 158 -1.97 3.58 0.21
CA GLY A 158 -2.15 4.28 1.47
C GLY A 158 -1.35 5.55 1.61
N TYR A 159 -1.37 6.12 2.81
CA TYR A 159 -0.60 7.30 3.14
C TYR A 159 -0.23 7.29 4.63
N ARG A 160 0.90 7.92 4.96
CA ARG A 160 1.41 7.98 6.33
C ARG A 160 0.76 9.09 7.17
N SER A 161 0.46 10.22 6.53
CA SER A 161 -0.30 11.33 7.09
C SER A 161 -1.12 12.02 6.01
N ARG A 162 -2.13 12.79 6.43
CA ARG A 162 -2.92 13.59 5.51
C ARG A 162 -2.13 14.83 5.08
N SER A 163 -1.42 14.70 3.97
CA SER A 163 -0.64 15.79 3.38
C SER A 163 -1.50 17.04 3.10
N GLY A 164 -0.90 18.22 3.25
CA GLY A 164 -1.56 19.50 3.01
C GLY A 164 -2.44 20.02 4.15
N THR A 165 -2.44 19.36 5.31
CA THR A 165 -3.09 19.85 6.55
C THR A 165 -2.05 20.27 7.59
N PRO A 166 -2.33 21.27 8.45
CA PRO A 166 -1.41 21.66 9.52
C PRO A 166 -1.11 20.51 10.51
N ALA A 167 -2.14 19.71 10.84
CA ALA A 167 -1.99 18.53 11.69
C ALA A 167 -1.10 17.47 11.04
N GLY A 168 -1.31 17.17 9.75
CA GLY A 168 -0.46 16.25 8.99
C GLY A 168 1.00 16.71 8.96
N ALA A 169 1.27 17.99 8.72
CA ALA A 169 2.63 18.52 8.70
C ALA A 169 3.34 18.42 10.07
N SER A 170 2.62 18.62 11.18
CA SER A 170 3.16 18.39 12.53
C SER A 170 3.44 16.90 12.76
N TYR A 171 2.51 16.03 12.36
CA TYR A 171 2.64 14.59 12.53
C TYR A 171 3.78 13.97 11.70
N GLU A 172 4.05 14.47 10.49
CA GLU A 172 5.23 14.06 9.70
C GLU A 172 6.55 14.33 10.43
N LYS A 173 6.64 15.45 11.15
CA LYS A 173 7.82 15.78 11.98
C LYS A 173 7.95 14.82 13.16
N LEU A 174 6.84 14.40 13.75
CA LEU A 174 6.81 13.42 14.84
C LEU A 174 7.28 12.05 14.36
N LEU A 175 6.77 11.60 13.20
CA LEU A 175 7.12 10.30 12.64
C LEU A 175 8.59 10.24 12.21
N GLY A 176 9.14 11.33 11.67
CA GLY A 176 10.51 11.37 11.17
C GLY A 176 10.79 10.23 10.18
N PRO A 177 11.82 9.40 10.40
CA PRO A 177 12.19 8.31 9.49
C PRO A 177 11.33 7.05 9.64
N LEU A 178 10.35 7.00 10.55
CA LEU A 178 9.57 5.79 10.80
C LEU A 178 8.68 5.46 9.59
N PRO A 179 8.73 4.22 9.05
CA PRO A 179 7.89 3.75 7.95
C PRO A 179 6.43 3.46 8.41
N ALA A 180 5.80 4.44 9.04
CA ALA A 180 4.46 4.35 9.61
C ALA A 180 3.40 4.67 8.55
N THR A 181 2.69 3.67 8.02
CA THR A 181 1.57 3.91 7.09
C THR A 181 0.25 3.93 7.86
N ALA A 182 -0.26 5.13 8.18
CA ALA A 182 -1.47 5.24 8.99
C ALA A 182 -2.70 4.62 8.32
N HIS A 183 -2.99 4.99 7.08
CA HIS A 183 -4.02 4.36 6.27
C HIS A 183 -3.37 3.51 5.18
N ARG A 184 -3.77 2.24 5.11
CA ARG A 184 -3.40 1.34 4.02
C ARG A 184 -4.57 0.42 3.74
N THR A 185 -4.98 0.40 2.49
CA THR A 185 -5.88 -0.60 1.92
C THR A 185 -5.03 -1.56 1.10
N VAL A 186 -5.34 -2.85 1.19
CA VAL A 186 -4.64 -3.90 0.45
C VAL A 186 -5.63 -4.66 -0.41
N TRP A 187 -5.35 -4.72 -1.71
CA TRP A 187 -6.11 -5.51 -2.67
C TRP A 187 -5.25 -6.63 -3.23
N LEU A 188 -5.88 -7.77 -3.48
CA LEU A 188 -5.31 -8.90 -4.20
C LEU A 188 -6.09 -9.05 -5.51
N ALA A 189 -5.44 -8.76 -6.64
CA ALA A 189 -5.99 -9.01 -7.96
C ALA A 189 -5.57 -10.40 -8.43
N ILE A 190 -6.53 -11.31 -8.48
CA ILE A 190 -6.37 -12.73 -8.76
C ILE A 190 -6.64 -12.92 -10.24
N ALA A 191 -5.59 -13.12 -11.03
CA ALA A 191 -5.67 -13.18 -12.47
C ALA A 191 -5.65 -14.62 -12.98
N PHE A 192 -6.63 -14.97 -13.81
CA PHE A 192 -6.69 -16.21 -14.57
C PHE A 192 -6.60 -15.93 -16.07
N ASP A 193 -5.85 -16.74 -16.83
CA ASP A 193 -5.74 -16.62 -18.29
C ASP A 193 -6.24 -17.89 -18.95
N ALA A 194 -7.39 -17.80 -19.62
CA ALA A 194 -8.07 -18.94 -20.24
C ALA A 194 -7.21 -19.67 -21.29
N ARG A 195 -6.22 -18.99 -21.89
CA ARG A 195 -5.30 -19.59 -22.87
C ARG A 195 -4.29 -20.54 -22.23
N ARG A 196 -4.00 -20.39 -20.94
CA ARG A 196 -3.04 -21.25 -20.23
C ARG A 196 -3.67 -22.54 -19.70
N CYS A 197 -4.98 -22.52 -19.44
CA CYS A 197 -5.71 -23.68 -18.91
C CYS A 197 -7.04 -23.89 -19.64
N PRO A 198 -7.03 -24.23 -20.95
CA PRO A 198 -8.25 -24.44 -21.71
C PRO A 198 -9.10 -25.59 -21.14
N ASP A 199 -8.47 -26.66 -20.64
CA ASP A 199 -9.19 -27.82 -20.11
C ASP A 199 -9.99 -27.49 -18.84
N ALA A 200 -9.45 -26.62 -17.98
CA ALA A 200 -10.11 -26.16 -16.77
C ALA A 200 -11.39 -25.36 -17.09
N VAL A 201 -11.33 -24.57 -18.17
CA VAL A 201 -12.46 -23.80 -18.69
C VAL A 201 -13.48 -24.72 -19.34
N ALA A 202 -13.04 -25.68 -20.16
CA ALA A 202 -13.91 -26.64 -20.83
C ALA A 202 -14.75 -27.47 -19.84
N ARG A 203 -14.14 -27.97 -18.75
CA ARG A 203 -14.84 -28.71 -17.68
C ARG A 203 -15.94 -27.89 -16.98
N ARG A 204 -15.93 -26.56 -17.11
CA ARG A 204 -16.84 -25.64 -16.41
C ARG A 204 -17.84 -24.94 -17.33
N GLY A 205 -18.04 -25.47 -18.53
CA GLY A 205 -19.02 -24.97 -19.51
C GLY A 205 -18.39 -24.26 -20.70
N GLY A 206 -17.06 -24.11 -20.74
CA GLY A 206 -16.36 -23.48 -21.84
C GLY A 206 -16.56 -21.96 -21.92
N GLY A 207 -15.94 -21.33 -22.93
CA GLY A 207 -16.13 -19.92 -23.23
C GLY A 207 -15.76 -18.97 -22.08
N LEU A 208 -16.42 -17.81 -22.07
CA LEU A 208 -16.22 -16.79 -21.04
C LEU A 208 -16.79 -17.23 -19.69
N ASP A 209 -18.00 -17.79 -19.67
CA ASP A 209 -18.65 -18.21 -18.42
C ASP A 209 -17.84 -19.28 -17.68
N GLY A 210 -17.25 -20.24 -18.41
CA GLY A 210 -16.32 -21.21 -17.83
C GLY A 210 -15.09 -20.53 -17.21
N ALA A 211 -14.52 -19.52 -17.87
CA ALA A 211 -13.39 -18.75 -17.32
C ALA A 211 -13.78 -17.94 -16.08
N CYS A 212 -14.96 -17.31 -16.08
CA CYS A 212 -15.53 -16.60 -14.93
C CYS A 212 -15.77 -17.54 -13.75
N ARG A 213 -16.27 -18.76 -13.99
CA ARG A 213 -16.41 -19.80 -12.95
C ARG A 213 -15.06 -20.24 -12.40
N VAL A 214 -14.05 -20.46 -13.26
CA VAL A 214 -12.70 -20.84 -12.82
C VAL A 214 -12.12 -19.79 -11.87
N VAL A 215 -12.11 -18.51 -12.27
CA VAL A 215 -11.52 -17.45 -11.43
C VAL A 215 -12.31 -17.27 -10.13
N THR A 216 -13.64 -17.40 -10.17
CA THR A 216 -14.50 -17.33 -8.98
C THR A 216 -14.15 -18.42 -7.97
N ILE A 217 -14.06 -19.68 -8.41
CA ILE A 217 -13.68 -20.81 -7.55
C ILE A 217 -12.28 -20.61 -6.96
N ALA A 218 -11.32 -20.18 -7.78
CA ALA A 218 -9.95 -19.96 -7.31
C ALA A 218 -9.86 -18.80 -6.29
N THR A 219 -10.68 -17.76 -6.49
CA THR A 219 -10.77 -16.59 -5.60
C THR A 219 -11.40 -16.96 -4.27
N GLU A 220 -12.50 -17.71 -4.27
CA GLU A 220 -13.12 -18.22 -3.03
C GLU A 220 -12.16 -19.09 -2.22
N ARG A 221 -11.35 -19.92 -2.89
CA ARG A 221 -10.30 -20.70 -2.23
C ARG A 221 -9.24 -19.81 -1.60
N ILE A 222 -8.76 -18.79 -2.32
CA ILE A 222 -7.80 -17.82 -1.77
C ILE A 222 -8.38 -17.07 -0.56
N VAL A 223 -9.65 -16.67 -0.61
CA VAL A 223 -10.33 -16.02 0.52
C VAL A 223 -10.38 -16.95 1.74
N ARG A 224 -10.64 -18.25 1.57
CA ARG A 224 -10.57 -19.24 2.65
C ARG A 224 -9.14 -19.38 3.21
N THR A 225 -8.14 -19.48 2.34
CA THR A 225 -6.72 -19.51 2.75
C THR A 225 -6.32 -18.27 3.56
N LEU A 226 -6.83 -17.09 3.19
CA LEU A 226 -6.62 -15.86 3.94
C LEU A 226 -7.30 -15.91 5.32
N ASP A 227 -8.55 -16.40 5.38
CA ASP A 227 -9.30 -16.55 6.63
C ASP A 227 -8.64 -17.53 7.60
N ASP A 228 -8.14 -18.67 7.09
CA ASP A 228 -7.38 -19.67 7.86
C ASP A 228 -6.09 -19.08 8.47
N ALA A 229 -5.55 -18.00 7.87
CA ALA A 229 -4.39 -17.26 8.34
C ALA A 229 -4.75 -15.99 9.14
N ASP A 230 -5.98 -15.89 9.66
CA ASP A 230 -6.50 -14.74 10.42
C ASP A 230 -6.45 -13.40 9.64
N CYS A 231 -6.50 -13.50 8.31
CA CYS A 231 -6.58 -12.37 7.39
C CYS A 231 -7.97 -12.30 6.76
N ALA A 232 -8.93 -11.70 7.48
CA ALA A 232 -10.27 -11.48 6.95
C ALA A 232 -10.23 -10.76 5.60
N ALA A 233 -10.99 -11.23 4.62
CA ALA A 233 -10.98 -10.70 3.27
C ALA A 233 -12.38 -10.76 2.63
N ARG A 234 -12.63 -9.89 1.65
CA ARG A 234 -13.89 -9.86 0.90
C ARG A 234 -13.65 -9.69 -0.59
N ILE A 235 -14.48 -10.33 -1.40
CA ILE A 235 -14.46 -10.18 -2.86
C ILE A 235 -15.20 -8.88 -3.22
N LEU A 236 -14.62 -8.07 -4.11
CA LEU A 236 -15.19 -6.80 -4.54
C LEU A 236 -16.22 -6.97 -5.66
N THR A 237 -17.20 -6.09 -5.65
CA THR A 237 -18.14 -5.88 -6.76
C THR A 237 -17.49 -5.05 -7.89
N THR A 238 -18.16 -4.97 -9.03
CA THR A 238 -17.70 -4.16 -10.17
C THR A 238 -17.53 -2.67 -9.81
N PRO A 239 -18.49 -2.00 -9.14
CA PRO A 239 -18.31 -0.61 -8.70
C PRO A 239 -17.14 -0.44 -7.74
N GLU A 240 -16.97 -1.34 -6.78
CA GLU A 240 -15.88 -1.28 -5.79
C GLU A 240 -14.51 -1.51 -6.43
N THR A 241 -14.41 -2.38 -7.45
CA THR A 241 -13.19 -2.57 -8.23
C THR A 241 -12.81 -1.29 -8.97
N ARG A 242 -13.79 -0.62 -9.58
CA ARG A 242 -13.56 0.70 -10.23
C ARG A 242 -13.15 1.76 -9.22
N GLN A 243 -13.77 1.77 -8.04
CA GLN A 243 -13.41 2.68 -6.95
C GLN A 243 -11.98 2.44 -6.44
N ALA A 244 -11.56 1.18 -6.31
CA ALA A 244 -10.19 0.83 -5.91
C ALA A 244 -9.15 1.33 -6.93
N ALA A 245 -9.43 1.17 -8.24
CA ALA A 245 -8.59 1.74 -9.28
C ALA A 245 -8.57 3.28 -9.24
N ALA A 246 -9.73 3.91 -9.08
CA ALA A 246 -9.87 5.36 -8.95
C ALA A 246 -9.13 5.92 -7.73
N GLN A 247 -9.09 5.19 -6.61
CA GLN A 247 -8.35 5.60 -5.41
C GLN A 247 -6.84 5.74 -5.71
N ILE A 248 -6.27 4.82 -6.49
CA ILE A 248 -4.86 4.86 -6.88
C ILE A 248 -4.58 5.98 -7.89
N THR A 249 -5.51 6.24 -8.81
CA THR A 249 -5.43 7.29 -9.83
C THR A 249 -6.00 8.63 -9.36
N GLY A 250 -6.23 8.83 -8.06
CA GLY A 250 -6.73 10.09 -7.52
C GLY A 250 -8.05 10.57 -8.16
N GLY A 251 -8.90 9.65 -8.59
CA GLY A 251 -10.21 9.89 -9.21
C GLY A 251 -10.22 9.96 -10.74
N ILE A 252 -9.07 9.93 -11.41
CA ILE A 252 -9.00 9.94 -12.88
C ILE A 252 -9.30 8.54 -13.44
N ASP A 253 -10.07 8.46 -14.53
CA ASP A 253 -10.26 7.20 -15.24
C ASP A 253 -8.90 6.65 -15.72
N PRO A 254 -8.53 5.40 -15.36
CA PRO A 254 -7.34 4.73 -15.87
C PRO A 254 -7.14 4.77 -17.39
N ARG A 255 -8.21 4.96 -18.19
CA ARG A 255 -8.17 5.07 -19.66
C ARG A 255 -7.72 6.45 -20.16
N GLU A 256 -7.86 7.47 -19.33
CA GLU A 256 -7.56 8.87 -19.67
C GLU A 256 -6.17 9.31 -19.19
N LEU A 257 -5.36 8.38 -18.67
CA LEU A 257 -4.04 8.71 -18.13
C LEU A 257 -3.10 9.22 -19.23
N THR A 258 -2.59 10.43 -19.02
CA THR A 258 -1.59 11.05 -19.88
C THR A 258 -0.18 10.63 -19.46
N GLN A 259 0.71 10.56 -20.45
CA GLN A 259 2.08 10.13 -20.21
C GLN A 259 3.05 11.30 -20.32
N ARG A 260 3.85 11.54 -19.28
CA ARG A 260 5.05 12.38 -19.35
C ARG A 260 6.29 11.52 -19.18
N TRP A 261 7.44 12.02 -19.64
CA TRP A 261 8.69 11.28 -19.54
C TRP A 261 9.08 10.99 -18.09
N GLY A 262 8.92 11.96 -17.19
CA GLY A 262 9.29 11.85 -15.77
C GLY A 262 8.16 11.51 -14.80
N GLY A 263 6.93 11.28 -15.28
CA GLY A 263 5.78 11.01 -14.40
C GLY A 263 4.46 10.86 -15.16
N VAL A 264 3.38 10.67 -14.42
CA VAL A 264 1.99 10.70 -14.92
C VAL A 264 1.26 11.79 -14.17
N GLU A 265 0.44 12.56 -14.86
CA GLU A 265 -0.41 13.56 -14.21
C GLU A 265 -1.63 12.88 -13.61
N VAL A 266 -1.88 13.14 -12.32
CA VAL A 266 -2.94 12.50 -11.56
C VAL A 266 -3.62 13.56 -10.70
N GLY A 267 -4.84 13.95 -11.11
CA GLY A 267 -5.58 15.06 -10.53
C GLY A 267 -4.77 16.37 -10.57
N ASN A 268 -4.55 16.96 -9.39
CA ASN A 268 -3.73 18.16 -9.20
C ASN A 268 -2.30 17.83 -8.73
N GLY A 269 -1.74 16.71 -9.19
CA GLY A 269 -0.44 16.23 -8.78
C GLY A 269 0.25 15.39 -9.84
N VAL A 270 1.44 14.93 -9.48
CA VAL A 270 2.24 14.02 -10.30
C VAL A 270 2.41 12.69 -9.58
N ASN A 271 2.27 11.61 -10.34
CA ASN A 271 2.53 10.27 -9.91
C ASN A 271 3.83 9.75 -10.55
N ILE A 272 4.79 9.45 -9.69
CA ILE A 272 6.09 8.90 -10.08
C ILE A 272 6.28 7.53 -9.45
N GLY A 273 7.25 6.77 -9.93
CA GLY A 273 7.56 5.48 -9.35
C GLY A 273 8.69 4.77 -10.03
N ALA A 274 9.03 3.61 -9.49
CA ALA A 274 10.09 2.76 -9.99
C ALA A 274 9.76 1.28 -9.73
N ALA A 275 10.44 0.37 -10.43
CA ALA A 275 10.43 -1.03 -10.04
C ALA A 275 11.56 -1.32 -9.05
N VAL A 276 11.29 -2.24 -8.12
CA VAL A 276 12.30 -2.81 -7.24
C VAL A 276 13.08 -3.85 -8.04
N ASP A 277 14.39 -3.84 -7.88
CA ASP A 277 15.27 -4.88 -8.39
C ASP A 277 14.97 -6.19 -7.63
N PRO A 278 14.44 -7.25 -8.29
CA PRO A 278 13.97 -8.45 -7.59
C PRO A 278 15.04 -9.09 -6.70
N LYS A 279 16.32 -9.00 -7.07
CA LYS A 279 17.45 -9.53 -6.29
C LYS A 279 17.71 -8.78 -4.99
N ARG A 280 17.12 -7.60 -4.84
CA ARG A 280 17.21 -6.75 -3.64
C ARG A 280 15.86 -6.64 -2.94
N LEU A 281 14.89 -7.45 -3.33
CA LEU A 281 13.58 -7.46 -2.69
C LEU A 281 13.72 -7.97 -1.25
N GLY A 282 13.18 -7.21 -0.31
CA GLY A 282 13.25 -7.53 1.11
C GLY A 282 12.33 -6.61 1.91
N SER A 283 11.93 -7.05 3.10
CA SER A 283 10.99 -6.34 3.98
C SER A 283 11.46 -4.92 4.32
N GLU A 284 12.76 -4.72 4.57
CA GLU A 284 13.34 -3.39 4.84
C GLU A 284 13.17 -2.45 3.63
N VAL A 285 13.46 -2.94 2.42
CA VAL A 285 13.32 -2.13 1.20
C VAL A 285 11.85 -1.74 1.02
N LEU A 286 10.93 -2.67 1.23
CA LEU A 286 9.49 -2.42 1.11
C LEU A 286 8.99 -1.44 2.19
N ALA A 287 9.46 -1.55 3.43
CA ALA A 287 9.14 -0.62 4.51
C ALA A 287 9.61 0.81 4.19
N ARG A 288 10.85 0.97 3.70
CA ARG A 288 11.43 2.28 3.33
C ARG A 288 10.66 3.00 2.22
N LEU A 289 9.86 2.29 1.40
CA LEU A 289 9.01 2.90 0.36
C LEU A 289 7.91 3.81 0.95
N TRP A 290 7.54 3.60 2.21
CA TRP A 290 6.46 4.33 2.89
C TRP A 290 6.93 5.54 3.69
N VAL A 291 8.24 5.78 3.76
CA VAL A 291 8.85 6.90 4.51
C VAL A 291 8.60 8.26 3.86
N PRO A 292 8.66 8.43 2.52
CA PRO A 292 8.45 9.75 1.92
C PRO A 292 7.06 10.32 2.20
N PRO A 293 6.94 11.62 2.54
CA PRO A 293 5.65 12.28 2.72
C PRO A 293 4.95 12.41 1.36
N THR A 294 3.77 11.80 1.23
CA THR A 294 3.02 11.74 -0.03
C THR A 294 1.53 11.95 0.19
N ARG A 295 0.81 12.28 -0.90
CA ARG A 295 -0.66 12.23 -0.92
C ARG A 295 -1.18 10.80 -0.99
N GLY A 296 -0.40 9.92 -1.61
CA GLY A 296 -0.67 8.49 -1.70
C GLY A 296 0.60 7.76 -2.12
N THR A 297 0.79 6.58 -1.55
CA THR A 297 1.84 5.62 -1.87
C THR A 297 1.18 4.32 -2.28
N THR A 298 1.56 3.80 -3.45
CA THR A 298 1.15 2.47 -3.90
C THR A 298 2.38 1.58 -3.97
N VAL A 299 2.31 0.40 -3.38
CA VAL A 299 3.32 -0.64 -3.49
C VAL A 299 2.63 -1.89 -4.00
N ALA A 300 3.10 -2.41 -5.13
CA ALA A 300 2.61 -3.65 -5.71
C ALA A 300 3.68 -4.74 -5.58
N VAL A 301 3.31 -5.89 -5.02
CA VAL A 301 4.10 -7.12 -5.03
C VAL A 301 3.34 -8.14 -5.87
N ARG A 302 4.02 -8.72 -6.85
CA ARG A 302 3.42 -9.61 -7.84
C ARG A 302 3.94 -11.02 -7.67
N LEU A 303 3.04 -11.97 -7.56
CA LEU A 303 3.32 -13.40 -7.56
C LEU A 303 2.90 -13.97 -8.91
N ARG A 304 3.80 -14.71 -9.56
CA ARG A 304 3.55 -15.40 -10.84
C ARG A 304 4.00 -16.85 -10.68
N PRO A 305 3.37 -17.81 -11.37
CA PRO A 305 3.83 -19.19 -11.33
C PRO A 305 5.32 -19.29 -11.69
N GLY A 306 6.05 -20.08 -10.90
CA GLY A 306 7.40 -20.51 -11.20
C GLY A 306 7.39 -21.63 -12.23
N ARG A 307 8.52 -22.34 -12.33
CA ARG A 307 8.68 -23.47 -13.26
C ARG A 307 8.30 -24.81 -12.67
N SER A 308 8.32 -24.87 -11.35
CA SER A 308 7.91 -26.01 -10.56
C SER A 308 6.87 -25.56 -9.56
N ALA A 309 6.09 -26.49 -9.02
CA ALA A 309 5.08 -26.21 -8.00
C ALA A 309 5.68 -25.57 -6.73
N GLU A 310 6.98 -25.79 -6.46
CA GLU A 310 7.70 -25.29 -5.28
C GLU A 310 8.36 -23.91 -5.49
N THR A 311 8.25 -23.35 -6.70
CA THR A 311 8.88 -22.06 -7.04
C THR A 311 7.86 -21.03 -7.49
N VAL A 312 8.15 -19.78 -7.17
CA VAL A 312 7.30 -18.62 -7.49
C VAL A 312 8.16 -17.49 -8.01
N ARG A 313 7.67 -16.80 -9.05
CA ARG A 313 8.30 -15.59 -9.56
C ARG A 313 7.72 -14.37 -8.85
N VAL A 314 8.59 -13.59 -8.21
CA VAL A 314 8.23 -12.42 -7.42
C VAL A 314 8.84 -11.15 -8.01
N GLY A 315 8.05 -10.10 -8.09
CA GLY A 315 8.49 -8.76 -8.47
C GLY A 315 7.79 -7.70 -7.64
N ALA A 316 8.38 -6.52 -7.51
CA ALA A 316 7.76 -5.42 -6.82
C ALA A 316 7.99 -4.08 -7.52
N ALA A 317 7.04 -3.17 -7.37
CA ALA A 317 7.15 -1.81 -7.84
C ALA A 317 6.40 -0.86 -6.90
N TRP A 318 6.75 0.41 -6.94
CA TRP A 318 6.16 1.42 -6.08
C TRP A 318 5.85 2.70 -6.83
N ARG A 319 4.89 3.45 -6.33
CA ARG A 319 4.48 4.76 -6.83
C ARG A 319 4.15 5.71 -5.70
N LEU A 320 4.42 6.98 -5.94
CA LEU A 320 4.15 8.08 -5.03
C LEU A 320 3.38 9.15 -5.81
N THR A 321 2.26 9.57 -5.24
CA THR A 321 1.49 10.72 -5.69
C THR A 321 1.87 11.92 -4.84
N MET A 322 2.38 12.96 -5.49
CA MET A 322 2.85 14.20 -4.85
C MET A 322 2.21 15.41 -5.55
N ARG A 323 2.25 16.58 -4.92
CA ARG A 323 1.78 17.81 -5.57
C ARG A 323 2.71 18.22 -6.71
N GLU A 324 4.01 18.11 -6.49
CA GLU A 324 5.06 18.51 -7.43
C GLU A 324 6.12 17.42 -7.57
N LEU A 325 6.87 17.48 -8.67
CA LEU A 325 7.96 16.54 -8.92
C LEU A 325 9.10 16.83 -7.93
N PRO A 326 9.64 15.82 -7.23
CA PRO A 326 10.77 16.03 -6.33
C PRO A 326 12.00 16.49 -7.13
N GLN A 327 12.73 17.46 -6.57
CA GLN A 327 13.97 17.96 -7.17
C GLN A 327 15.09 16.91 -7.13
N GLU A 328 15.10 16.05 -6.10
CA GLU A 328 16.05 14.95 -5.98
C GLU A 328 15.41 13.58 -6.20
N PRO A 329 16.14 12.62 -6.79
CA PRO A 329 15.66 11.25 -6.92
C PRO A 329 15.51 10.60 -5.54
N LEU A 330 14.26 10.35 -5.16
CA LEU A 330 13.88 9.81 -3.84
C LEU A 330 14.57 8.47 -3.51
N GLN A 331 14.89 7.65 -4.52
CA GLN A 331 15.58 6.37 -4.32
C GLN A 331 16.55 6.02 -5.47
N ARG A 332 17.86 6.04 -5.19
CA ARG A 332 18.93 5.84 -6.19
C ARG A 332 19.18 4.38 -6.62
N ARG A 333 18.51 3.39 -6.01
CA ARG A 333 18.79 1.94 -6.21
C ARG A 333 17.67 1.16 -6.91
N MET A 334 16.74 1.86 -7.55
CA MET A 334 15.57 1.28 -8.22
C MET A 334 15.71 1.24 -9.74
N ILE A 335 14.85 0.46 -10.42
CA ILE A 335 14.80 0.39 -11.88
C ILE A 335 13.89 1.52 -12.38
N SER A 336 14.46 2.42 -13.19
CA SER A 336 13.77 3.62 -13.66
C SER A 336 12.56 3.31 -14.56
N MET A 337 11.44 4.00 -14.27
CA MET A 337 10.22 4.00 -15.09
C MET A 337 10.11 5.22 -16.01
N ASN A 338 11.16 6.00 -16.18
CA ASN A 338 11.14 7.15 -17.08
C ASN A 338 10.77 6.69 -18.50
N GLY A 339 9.87 7.44 -19.13
CA GLY A 339 9.27 7.11 -20.42
C GLY A 339 8.26 5.95 -20.40
N ARG A 340 7.92 5.39 -19.23
CA ARG A 340 6.92 4.32 -19.04
C ARG A 340 6.09 4.47 -17.76
N HIS A 341 5.98 5.69 -17.23
CA HIS A 341 5.25 5.92 -15.99
C HIS A 341 3.76 5.57 -16.11
N ARG A 342 3.12 5.79 -17.26
CA ARG A 342 1.74 5.38 -17.52
C ARG A 342 1.56 3.87 -17.38
N ASP A 343 2.33 3.10 -18.14
CA ASP A 343 2.30 1.62 -18.07
C ASP A 343 2.59 1.11 -16.67
N GLY A 344 3.52 1.75 -15.96
CA GLY A 344 3.82 1.38 -14.58
C GLY A 344 2.71 1.75 -13.58
N LEU A 345 1.87 2.74 -13.86
CA LEU A 345 0.71 3.09 -13.03
C LEU A 345 -0.41 2.07 -13.27
N LEU A 346 -0.70 1.78 -14.54
CA LEU A 346 -1.62 0.71 -14.94
C LEU A 346 -1.22 -0.65 -14.34
N ALA A 347 0.08 -0.94 -14.27
CA ALA A 347 0.60 -2.15 -13.65
C ALA A 347 0.33 -2.25 -12.14
N GLN A 348 0.00 -1.16 -11.47
CA GLN A 348 -0.28 -1.16 -10.04
C GLN A 348 -1.77 -0.97 -9.72
N LEU A 349 -2.63 -0.93 -10.73
CA LEU A 349 -4.07 -0.97 -10.52
C LEU A 349 -4.49 -2.41 -10.18
N PRO A 350 -5.57 -2.60 -9.38
CA PRO A 350 -6.13 -3.90 -9.06
C PRO A 350 -6.90 -4.50 -10.26
N LEU A 351 -6.30 -4.45 -11.45
CA LEU A 351 -6.88 -4.93 -12.71
C LEU A 351 -6.00 -6.01 -13.36
N ALA A 352 -4.75 -6.17 -12.90
CA ALA A 352 -3.77 -7.16 -13.38
C ALA A 352 -3.68 -7.29 -14.91
N THR A 353 -3.79 -6.15 -15.63
CA THR A 353 -3.86 -6.13 -17.09
C THR A 353 -2.63 -6.77 -17.74
N PRO A 354 -2.82 -7.68 -18.72
CA PRO A 354 -1.74 -8.38 -19.40
C PRO A 354 -0.82 -7.44 -20.19
N VAL A 355 -1.33 -6.29 -20.65
CA VAL A 355 -0.59 -5.34 -21.51
C VAL A 355 0.67 -4.79 -20.81
N VAL A 356 0.61 -4.64 -19.49
CA VAL A 356 1.66 -4.01 -18.67
C VAL A 356 2.30 -4.99 -17.68
N ASP A 357 2.03 -6.29 -17.83
CA ASP A 357 2.50 -7.33 -16.92
C ASP A 357 4.04 -7.36 -16.87
N ALA A 358 4.69 -7.22 -18.02
CA ALA A 358 6.15 -7.19 -18.15
C ALA A 358 6.81 -5.89 -17.65
N THR A 359 6.03 -4.88 -17.25
CA THR A 359 6.58 -3.61 -16.74
C THR A 359 7.27 -3.79 -15.40
N VAL A 360 6.79 -4.72 -14.57
CA VAL A 360 7.39 -5.05 -13.27
C VAL A 360 8.27 -6.29 -13.45
N PRO A 361 9.60 -6.16 -13.34
CA PRO A 361 10.50 -7.31 -13.44
C PRO A 361 10.26 -8.28 -12.28
N THR A 362 10.40 -9.58 -12.56
CA THR A 362 10.26 -10.66 -11.59
C THR A 362 11.50 -11.54 -11.61
N ASP A 363 11.81 -12.19 -10.49
CA ASP A 363 12.82 -13.24 -10.39
C ASP A 363 12.24 -14.43 -9.62
N GLU A 364 12.83 -15.61 -9.78
CA GLU A 364 12.29 -16.86 -9.25
C GLU A 364 12.86 -17.20 -7.88
N PHE A 365 11.99 -17.58 -6.94
CA PHE A 365 12.33 -17.91 -5.56
C PHE A 365 11.62 -19.20 -5.13
N PRO A 366 12.19 -19.97 -4.19
CA PRO A 366 11.45 -21.00 -3.47
C PRO A 366 10.25 -20.39 -2.73
N ILE A 367 9.11 -21.06 -2.71
CA ILE A 367 7.90 -20.54 -2.04
C ILE A 367 8.15 -20.31 -0.53
N GLU A 368 8.84 -21.22 0.13
CA GLU A 368 9.24 -21.06 1.54
C GLU A 368 10.05 -19.78 1.82
N ALA A 369 10.87 -19.34 0.86
CA ALA A 369 11.73 -18.17 1.03
C ALA A 369 10.94 -16.85 1.03
N ILE A 370 9.81 -16.80 0.33
CA ILE A 370 9.01 -15.57 0.22
C ILE A 370 8.19 -15.29 1.49
N GLY A 371 7.99 -16.29 2.35
CA GLY A 371 7.37 -16.10 3.68
C GLY A 371 8.17 -15.15 4.60
N ALA A 372 9.45 -14.92 4.31
CA ALA A 372 10.26 -13.93 5.02
C ALA A 372 9.90 -12.47 4.66
N LEU A 373 9.17 -12.24 3.56
CA LEU A 373 8.70 -10.91 3.17
C LEU A 373 7.50 -10.51 4.02
N GLN A 374 7.68 -9.46 4.84
CA GLN A 374 6.64 -8.96 5.72
C GLN A 374 5.79 -7.92 4.98
N LEU A 375 4.57 -8.33 4.58
CA LEU A 375 3.59 -7.45 3.96
C LEU A 375 2.39 -7.26 4.90
N PRO A 376 2.29 -6.11 5.61
CA PRO A 376 1.15 -5.84 6.45
C PRO A 376 -0.15 -5.73 5.65
N SER A 377 -1.20 -6.43 6.09
CA SER A 377 -2.53 -6.44 5.47
C SER A 377 -3.32 -5.14 5.65
N ALA A 378 -2.90 -4.27 6.57
CA ALA A 378 -3.57 -3.01 6.89
C ALA A 378 -2.60 -1.92 7.36
N GLY A 379 -3.14 -0.70 7.54
CA GLY A 379 -2.40 0.44 8.06
C GLY A 379 -2.16 0.34 9.56
N CYS A 380 -1.06 0.93 10.04
CA CYS A 380 -0.70 0.91 11.45
C CYS A 380 -1.51 1.91 12.31
N GLY A 381 -2.33 2.76 11.69
CA GLY A 381 -3.03 3.84 12.38
C GLY A 381 -2.09 4.93 12.88
N GLN A 382 -2.36 5.45 14.07
CA GLN A 382 -1.57 6.55 14.63
C GLN A 382 -0.56 6.08 15.67
N LEU A 383 0.59 6.75 15.72
CA LEU A 383 1.61 6.55 16.73
C LEU A 383 1.05 6.99 18.09
N LEU A 384 1.15 6.14 19.10
CA LEU A 384 0.78 6.47 20.47
C LEU A 384 2.00 6.85 21.31
N GLY A 385 3.09 6.10 21.19
CA GLY A 385 4.28 6.29 22.00
C GLY A 385 5.38 5.31 21.63
N SER A 386 6.32 5.09 22.53
CA SER A 386 7.35 4.06 22.42
C SER A 386 7.19 3.00 23.51
N ASP A 387 7.53 1.76 23.20
CA ASP A 387 7.65 0.70 24.22
C ASP A 387 8.99 0.80 24.97
N ALA A 388 9.25 -0.17 25.86
CA ALA A 388 10.47 -0.24 26.66
C ALA A 388 11.74 -0.44 25.81
N ASP A 389 11.61 -1.01 24.60
CA ASP A 389 12.71 -1.22 23.66
C ASP A 389 12.98 0.04 22.81
N GLY A 390 12.22 1.12 23.03
CA GLY A 390 12.30 2.35 22.23
C GLY A 390 11.65 2.24 20.85
N SER A 391 10.95 1.13 20.56
CA SER A 391 10.22 0.97 19.30
C SER A 391 8.96 1.82 19.31
N GLY A 392 8.70 2.55 18.23
CA GLY A 392 7.46 3.31 18.08
C GLY A 392 6.27 2.36 17.99
N VAL A 393 5.21 2.60 18.77
CA VAL A 393 4.01 1.78 18.81
C VAL A 393 2.86 2.56 18.21
N ALA A 394 2.35 2.06 17.08
CA ALA A 394 1.19 2.60 16.40
C ALA A 394 0.01 1.62 16.48
N VAL A 395 -1.19 2.20 16.62
CA VAL A 395 -2.45 1.47 16.61
C VAL A 395 -3.49 2.25 15.83
N ARG A 396 -4.37 1.52 15.16
CA ARG A 396 -5.57 2.08 14.56
C ARG A 396 -6.59 2.35 15.67
N LEU A 397 -7.00 3.61 15.84
CA LEU A 397 -8.04 3.99 16.80
C LEU A 397 -9.39 4.22 16.14
N VAL A 398 -9.41 4.45 14.84
CA VAL A 398 -10.62 4.79 14.07
C VAL A 398 -10.67 3.91 12.81
N GLY A 399 -11.88 3.54 12.41
CA GLY A 399 -12.15 2.86 11.14
C GLY A 399 -12.72 1.46 11.31
N GLN A 400 -12.87 0.76 10.18
CA GLN A 400 -13.63 -0.49 10.09
C GLN A 400 -13.17 -1.56 11.10
N GLY A 401 -14.12 -2.15 11.83
CA GLY A 401 -13.82 -3.15 12.86
C GLY A 401 -13.37 -2.60 14.21
N ILE A 402 -13.38 -1.27 14.39
CA ILE A 402 -13.23 -0.62 15.70
C ILE A 402 -14.48 0.22 15.95
N SER A 403 -15.34 -0.26 16.83
CA SER A 403 -16.58 0.42 17.20
C SER A 403 -16.38 1.28 18.45
N SER A 404 -15.55 0.85 19.40
CA SER A 404 -15.40 1.53 20.68
C SER A 404 -13.96 1.56 21.20
N VAL A 405 -13.53 2.74 21.63
CA VAL A 405 -12.22 2.98 22.26
C VAL A 405 -12.43 3.66 23.59
N TYR A 406 -11.93 3.08 24.67
CA TYR A 406 -12.04 3.67 26.01
C TYR A 406 -10.74 4.34 26.41
N VAL A 407 -10.81 5.59 26.84
CA VAL A 407 -9.65 6.37 27.26
C VAL A 407 -9.88 6.86 28.68
N ALA A 408 -8.99 6.48 29.59
CA ALA A 408 -8.96 7.02 30.94
C ALA A 408 -7.65 7.80 31.14
N GLY A 409 -7.73 9.12 31.37
CA GLY A 409 -6.55 9.96 31.53
C GLY A 409 -6.83 11.45 31.54
N GLU A 410 -5.78 12.26 31.39
CA GLU A 410 -5.91 13.71 31.25
C GLU A 410 -6.63 14.06 29.94
N LEU A 411 -7.34 15.21 29.93
CA LEU A 411 -7.89 15.79 28.71
C LEU A 411 -6.81 16.01 27.64
N TRP A 412 -5.58 16.33 28.05
CA TRP A 412 -4.46 16.51 27.13
C TRP A 412 -4.16 15.23 26.31
N LEU A 413 -4.22 14.05 26.95
CA LEU A 413 -4.06 12.78 26.23
C LEU A 413 -5.17 12.64 25.18
N ALA A 414 -6.42 12.90 25.55
CA ALA A 414 -7.53 12.83 24.62
C ALA A 414 -7.37 13.80 23.44
N GLN A 415 -6.99 15.06 23.70
CA GLN A 415 -6.71 16.04 22.66
C GLN A 415 -5.56 15.62 21.74
N GLN A 416 -4.51 14.99 22.28
CA GLN A 416 -3.42 14.43 21.48
C GLN A 416 -3.93 13.29 20.56
N LEU A 417 -4.76 12.39 21.09
CA LEU A 417 -5.34 11.30 20.30
C LEU A 417 -6.20 11.83 19.16
N VAL A 418 -7.03 12.85 19.43
CA VAL A 418 -7.87 13.52 18.42
C VAL A 418 -7.01 14.25 17.39
N PHE A 419 -6.02 15.03 17.83
CA PHE A 419 -5.13 15.75 16.91
C PHE A 419 -4.40 14.81 15.95
N ARG A 420 -3.92 13.66 16.45
CA ARG A 420 -3.29 12.63 15.61
C ARG A 420 -4.28 11.94 14.68
N ALA A 421 -5.52 11.71 15.11
CA ALA A 421 -6.57 11.17 14.27
C ALA A 421 -6.83 12.11 13.07
N LEU A 422 -6.91 13.42 13.32
CA LEU A 422 -7.03 14.43 12.28
C LEU A 422 -5.81 14.45 11.34
N ALA A 423 -4.61 14.31 11.91
CA ALA A 423 -3.35 14.27 11.14
C ALA A 423 -3.26 13.06 10.22
N VAL A 424 -3.85 11.92 10.58
CA VAL A 424 -3.96 10.75 9.71
C VAL A 424 -5.20 10.80 8.81
N GLY A 425 -6.03 11.85 8.89
CA GLY A 425 -7.10 12.09 7.92
C GLY A 425 -8.49 11.67 8.38
N GLU A 426 -8.68 11.39 9.68
CA GLU A 426 -10.00 11.19 10.27
C GLU A 426 -10.81 12.48 10.34
N ARG A 427 -12.12 12.33 10.53
CA ARG A 427 -13.07 13.41 10.78
C ARG A 427 -13.73 13.13 12.13
N VAL A 428 -13.62 14.07 13.07
CA VAL A 428 -14.01 13.87 14.46
C VAL A 428 -15.11 14.83 14.89
N LEU A 429 -16.20 14.28 15.43
CA LEU A 429 -17.23 15.04 16.15
C LEU A 429 -16.98 14.93 17.66
N ILE A 430 -16.91 16.05 18.37
CA ILE A 430 -16.76 16.07 19.83
C ILE A 430 -18.12 16.36 20.46
N ARG A 431 -18.58 15.48 21.34
CA ARG A 431 -19.74 15.69 22.21
C ARG A 431 -19.26 15.87 23.64
N THR A 432 -19.53 17.02 24.23
CA THR A 432 -18.99 17.35 25.54
C THR A 432 -19.89 18.32 26.31
N ASP A 433 -19.84 18.23 27.64
CA ASP A 433 -20.43 19.20 28.57
C ASP A 433 -19.48 20.37 28.89
N ARG A 434 -18.24 20.32 28.39
CA ARG A 434 -17.18 21.32 28.59
C ARG A 434 -16.56 21.81 27.25
N PRO A 435 -17.35 22.43 26.37
CA PRO A 435 -16.90 22.83 25.02
C PRO A 435 -15.66 23.74 25.03
N HIS A 436 -15.57 24.66 26.00
CA HIS A 436 -14.43 25.56 26.21
C HIS A 436 -13.08 24.83 26.31
N ALA A 437 -13.08 23.58 26.79
CA ALA A 437 -11.87 22.79 26.91
C ALA A 437 -11.37 22.26 25.56
N TRP A 438 -12.21 22.24 24.52
CA TRP A 438 -11.91 21.78 23.17
C TRP A 438 -11.82 22.91 22.14
N GLU A 439 -12.32 24.12 22.47
CA GLU A 439 -12.38 25.29 21.60
C GLU A 439 -11.02 25.66 20.99
N HIS A 440 -9.94 25.64 21.78
CA HIS A 440 -8.60 25.95 21.26
C HIS A 440 -8.18 25.00 20.13
N LEU A 441 -8.43 23.70 20.30
CA LEU A 441 -8.10 22.71 19.27
C LEU A 441 -8.98 22.90 18.04
N ALA A 442 -10.29 23.07 18.21
CA ALA A 442 -11.23 23.29 17.11
C ALA A 442 -10.92 24.55 16.29
N THR A 443 -10.67 25.67 16.97
CA THR A 443 -10.32 26.94 16.32
C THR A 443 -8.97 26.89 15.61
N THR A 444 -7.95 26.26 16.22
CA THR A 444 -6.63 26.14 15.60
C THR A 444 -6.64 25.22 14.37
N ILE A 445 -7.47 24.18 14.35
CA ILE A 445 -7.67 23.34 13.16
C ILE A 445 -8.44 24.10 12.07
N GLY A 446 -9.43 24.92 12.45
CA GLY A 446 -10.10 25.86 11.55
C GLY A 446 -10.87 25.23 10.39
N ASN A 447 -11.24 23.94 10.51
CA ASN A 447 -11.97 23.21 9.46
C ASN A 447 -13.10 22.36 10.08
N PRO A 448 -14.37 22.78 9.97
CA PRO A 448 -15.50 22.09 10.59
C PRO A 448 -15.79 20.72 9.96
N GLU A 449 -15.46 20.50 8.68
CA GLU A 449 -15.58 19.17 8.03
C GLU A 449 -14.62 18.14 8.63
N ARG A 450 -13.61 18.60 9.37
CA ARG A 450 -12.59 17.75 10.01
C ARG A 450 -12.80 17.61 11.50
N LEU A 451 -13.08 18.72 12.18
CA LEU A 451 -13.27 18.74 13.62
C LEU A 451 -14.42 19.68 13.96
N THR A 452 -15.47 19.12 14.57
CA THR A 452 -16.63 19.89 15.03
C THR A 452 -16.93 19.57 16.47
N ILE A 453 -17.27 20.59 17.27
CA ILE A 453 -17.87 20.42 18.60
C ILE A 453 -19.38 20.46 18.41
N ALA A 454 -20.08 19.44 18.88
CA ALA A 454 -21.52 19.32 18.71
C ALA A 454 -22.25 20.46 19.41
N ALA A 455 -23.10 21.18 18.67
CA ALA A 455 -23.92 22.26 19.22
C ALA A 455 -25.16 21.71 19.95
N GLU A 456 -25.66 20.56 19.50
CA GLU A 456 -26.85 19.90 20.02
C GLU A 456 -26.57 18.44 20.38
N THR A 457 -27.27 17.93 21.38
CA THR A 457 -27.13 16.52 21.85
C THR A 457 -27.41 15.51 20.74
N HIS A 458 -28.29 15.82 19.79
CA HIS A 458 -28.74 14.92 18.72
C HIS A 458 -28.16 15.23 17.33
N GLN A 459 -27.14 16.09 17.23
CA GLN A 459 -26.48 16.37 15.94
C GLN A 459 -26.02 15.07 15.27
N SER A 460 -26.22 14.92 13.95
CA SER A 460 -25.81 13.70 13.23
C SER A 460 -24.28 13.52 13.23
N ASP A 461 -23.82 12.29 13.37
CA ASP A 461 -22.41 11.89 13.24
C ASP A 461 -22.07 11.21 11.90
N ALA A 462 -23.03 11.10 10.97
CA ALA A 462 -22.88 10.39 9.69
C ALA A 462 -21.73 10.94 8.81
N ASP A 463 -21.43 12.24 8.92
CA ASP A 463 -20.33 12.89 8.19
C ASP A 463 -18.98 12.80 8.92
N PHE A 464 -18.87 12.00 9.98
CA PHE A 464 -17.65 11.83 10.75
C PHE A 464 -17.21 10.37 10.73
N THR A 465 -15.92 10.14 10.89
CA THR A 465 -15.38 8.78 11.02
C THR A 465 -15.28 8.36 12.49
N ALA A 466 -15.24 9.33 13.41
CA ALA A 466 -15.27 9.09 14.84
C ALA A 466 -16.07 10.15 15.61
N THR A 467 -16.63 9.71 16.74
CA THR A 467 -17.29 10.57 17.72
C THR A 467 -16.57 10.44 19.06
N VAL A 468 -16.17 11.58 19.64
CA VAL A 468 -15.62 11.67 20.98
C VAL A 468 -16.74 12.01 21.96
N VAL A 469 -16.85 11.25 23.04
CA VAL A 469 -17.83 11.46 24.11
C VAL A 469 -17.06 11.81 25.37
N ASP A 470 -17.23 13.05 25.83
CA ASP A 470 -16.51 13.63 26.97
C ASP A 470 -17.49 14.21 28.00
N GLY A 471 -17.76 13.49 29.09
CA GLY A 471 -18.66 13.95 30.16
C GLY A 471 -20.15 13.87 29.86
N VAL A 472 -20.55 13.42 28.67
CA VAL A 472 -21.97 13.29 28.26
C VAL A 472 -22.37 11.84 28.00
N LEU A 473 -23.67 11.58 27.97
CA LEU A 473 -24.18 10.27 27.55
C LEU A 473 -23.85 10.02 26.08
N ALA A 474 -23.27 8.86 25.80
CA ALA A 474 -22.95 8.48 24.43
C ALA A 474 -24.23 8.16 23.64
N PRO A 475 -24.29 8.54 22.36
CA PRO A 475 -25.33 8.05 21.47
C PRO A 475 -25.20 6.53 21.27
N ALA A 476 -26.26 5.91 20.75
CA ALA A 476 -26.19 4.51 20.35
C ALA A 476 -25.06 4.32 19.31
N PRO A 477 -24.27 3.24 19.41
CA PRO A 477 -23.21 2.98 18.45
C PRO A 477 -23.76 2.88 17.02
N HIS A 478 -23.15 3.62 16.09
CA HIS A 478 -23.46 3.55 14.67
C HIS A 478 -22.45 2.65 13.94
N ALA A 479 -22.94 1.83 13.01
CA ALA A 479 -22.07 1.00 12.19
C ALA A 479 -21.15 1.89 11.33
N GLY A 480 -19.84 1.63 11.37
CA GLY A 480 -18.84 2.37 10.59
C GLY A 480 -18.29 3.62 11.25
N ILE A 481 -18.82 4.05 12.40
CA ILE A 481 -18.30 5.17 13.20
C ILE A 481 -17.64 4.62 14.46
N THR A 482 -16.45 5.12 14.79
CA THR A 482 -15.77 4.74 16.03
C THR A 482 -16.10 5.72 17.16
N THR A 483 -16.56 5.22 18.31
CA THR A 483 -16.85 6.07 19.48
C THR A 483 -15.69 6.02 20.49
N LEU A 484 -15.11 7.17 20.81
CA LEU A 484 -14.07 7.35 21.83
C LEU A 484 -14.72 7.84 23.12
N TYR A 485 -14.69 7.02 24.17
CA TYR A 485 -15.22 7.36 25.49
C TYR A 485 -14.11 7.90 26.38
N LEU A 486 -14.26 9.14 26.84
CA LEU A 486 -13.25 9.81 27.66
C LEU A 486 -13.69 9.90 29.11
N THR A 487 -12.83 9.44 30.01
CA THR A 487 -13.03 9.53 31.46
C THR A 487 -11.73 9.92 32.17
N GLY A 488 -11.82 10.47 33.38
CA GLY A 488 -10.63 10.66 34.23
C GLY A 488 -10.16 9.35 34.88
N ASP A 489 -11.10 8.43 35.13
CA ASP A 489 -10.87 7.15 35.80
C ASP A 489 -11.50 6.00 34.98
N PRO A 490 -10.84 4.84 34.82
CA PRO A 490 -11.42 3.66 34.18
C PRO A 490 -12.77 3.20 34.77
N LEU A 491 -13.06 3.51 36.04
CA LEU A 491 -14.35 3.20 36.68
C LEU A 491 -15.54 3.92 36.01
N GLY A 492 -15.28 5.02 35.29
CA GLY A 492 -16.30 5.71 34.51
C GLY A 492 -16.58 5.11 33.13
N TRP A 493 -15.88 4.05 32.73
CA TRP A 493 -16.10 3.43 31.43
C TRP A 493 -17.46 2.73 31.35
N PRO A 494 -18.06 2.64 30.15
CA PRO A 494 -19.24 1.81 29.95
C PRO A 494 -18.99 0.36 30.35
N GLY A 495 -20.05 -0.36 30.75
CA GLY A 495 -19.96 -1.76 31.16
C GLY A 495 -19.68 -2.75 30.00
N SER A 496 -19.81 -2.32 28.75
CA SER A 496 -19.45 -3.14 27.59
C SER A 496 -17.93 -3.25 27.42
N ARG A 497 -17.47 -4.32 26.76
CA ARG A 497 -16.04 -4.49 26.49
C ARG A 497 -15.65 -3.64 25.28
N PRO A 498 -14.63 -2.78 25.39
CA PRO A 498 -14.16 -2.00 24.25
C PRO A 498 -13.30 -2.85 23.31
N ASP A 499 -13.18 -2.41 22.06
CA ASP A 499 -12.21 -2.99 21.12
C ASP A 499 -10.77 -2.62 21.54
N LEU A 500 -10.60 -1.41 22.08
CA LEU A 500 -9.33 -0.84 22.51
C LEU A 500 -9.51 -0.07 23.82
N SER A 501 -8.55 -0.18 24.74
CA SER A 501 -8.53 0.70 25.92
C SER A 501 -7.15 1.31 26.16
N ILE A 502 -7.12 2.60 26.44
CA ILE A 502 -5.94 3.37 26.79
C ILE A 502 -6.13 3.90 28.21
N ARG A 503 -5.20 3.57 29.11
CA ARG A 503 -5.23 4.04 30.50
C ARG A 503 -3.95 4.78 30.81
N GLN A 504 -4.06 6.04 31.24
CA GLN A 504 -2.98 6.81 31.84
C GLN A 504 -3.08 6.66 33.37
N PRO A 505 -2.12 5.98 34.02
CA PRO A 505 -2.17 5.79 35.47
C PRO A 505 -2.23 7.12 36.22
N GLY A 506 -3.20 7.26 37.13
CA GLY A 506 -3.41 8.48 37.92
C GLY A 506 -3.73 9.73 37.10
N ALA A 507 -4.16 9.56 35.84
CA ALA A 507 -4.41 10.65 34.89
C ALA A 507 -3.30 11.73 34.96
N SER A 508 -2.04 11.28 34.90
CA SER A 508 -0.88 12.18 34.90
C SER A 508 0.37 11.53 34.30
N GLY A 509 1.34 12.37 33.95
CA GLY A 509 2.63 11.94 33.40
C GLY A 509 2.55 11.50 31.93
N ASN A 510 3.56 10.76 31.48
CA ASN A 510 3.70 10.32 30.09
C ASN A 510 3.54 8.81 29.89
N ARG A 511 3.21 8.05 30.93
CA ARG A 511 3.02 6.60 30.81
C ARG A 511 1.57 6.28 30.50
N ILE A 512 1.33 5.40 29.54
CA ILE A 512 0.03 4.83 29.26
C ILE A 512 0.11 3.30 29.18
N THR A 513 -0.98 2.64 29.51
CA THR A 513 -1.20 1.23 29.25
C THR A 513 -2.19 1.13 28.10
N LEU A 514 -1.75 0.54 26.99
CA LEU A 514 -2.61 0.17 25.87
C LEU A 514 -3.04 -1.28 26.03
N ARG A 515 -4.32 -1.57 25.79
CA ARG A 515 -4.83 -2.94 25.69
C ARG A 515 -5.61 -3.09 24.39
N THR A 516 -5.24 -4.11 23.62
CA THR A 516 -5.85 -4.47 22.33
C THR A 516 -6.10 -5.97 22.30
N GLY A 517 -7.37 -6.38 22.29
CA GLY A 517 -7.72 -7.80 22.47
C GLY A 517 -7.07 -8.40 23.73
N THR A 518 -6.19 -9.38 23.53
CA THR A 518 -5.42 -10.05 24.60
C THR A 518 -4.08 -9.38 24.93
N THR A 519 -3.62 -8.44 24.09
CA THR A 519 -2.31 -7.81 24.25
C THR A 519 -2.41 -6.61 25.18
N ARG A 520 -1.49 -6.50 26.14
CA ARG A 520 -1.30 -5.33 26.99
C ARG A 520 0.13 -4.84 26.88
N VAL A 521 0.32 -3.55 26.58
CA VAL A 521 1.63 -2.94 26.40
C VAL A 521 1.70 -1.64 27.20
N GLU A 522 2.79 -1.45 27.93
CA GLU A 522 3.11 -0.17 28.56
C GLU A 522 3.90 0.69 27.58
N LEU A 523 3.46 1.93 27.41
CA LEU A 523 4.02 2.87 26.45
C LEU A 523 4.38 4.17 27.15
N THR A 524 5.43 4.80 26.65
CA THR A 524 5.77 6.18 26.96
C THR A 524 5.29 7.07 25.83
N LEU A 525 4.41 8.03 26.14
CA LEU A 525 3.92 9.02 25.20
C LEU A 525 5.09 9.82 24.64
N VAL A 526 5.16 9.87 23.32
CA VAL A 526 6.08 10.73 22.58
C VAL A 526 5.29 11.96 22.18
N THR A 527 5.88 13.15 22.31
CA THR A 527 5.28 14.41 21.83
C THR A 527 6.39 15.31 21.30
N ILE A 528 6.05 16.18 20.35
CA ILE A 528 6.97 17.21 19.85
C ILE A 528 6.45 18.62 20.16
N PRO A 529 7.33 19.64 20.20
CA PRO A 529 6.92 21.02 20.48
C PRO A 529 5.83 21.55 19.53
N SER A 530 5.81 21.11 18.27
CA SER A 530 4.79 21.55 17.31
C SER A 530 3.41 20.95 17.57
N GLU A 531 3.27 19.82 18.28
CA GLU A 531 1.97 19.34 18.75
C GLU A 531 1.47 20.23 19.89
N ALA A 532 2.35 20.66 20.79
CA ALA A 532 1.99 21.48 21.95
C ALA A 532 1.40 22.86 21.58
N THR A 533 1.65 23.36 20.37
CA THR A 533 0.99 24.56 19.84
C THR A 533 -0.53 24.37 19.68
N TYR A 534 -0.98 23.15 19.36
CA TYR A 534 -2.40 22.84 19.11
C TYR A 534 -3.13 22.37 20.37
N ILE A 535 -2.46 21.60 21.23
CA ILE A 535 -3.09 20.93 22.40
C ILE A 535 -2.59 21.43 23.76
N GLY A 536 -1.64 22.37 23.78
CA GLY A 536 -1.00 22.81 25.02
C GLY A 536 -0.02 21.78 25.62
N ARG A 537 0.22 21.86 26.93
CA ARG A 537 1.17 21.00 27.66
C ARG A 537 0.44 20.12 28.70
N PRO A 538 0.92 18.89 28.97
CA PRO A 538 0.33 18.03 30.00
C PRO A 538 0.56 18.61 31.40
N ARG A 539 -0.30 18.26 32.36
CA ARG A 539 -0.20 18.82 33.73
C ARG A 539 1.09 18.40 34.43
N GLY A 540 1.56 17.17 34.19
CA GLY A 540 2.83 16.65 34.73
C GLY A 540 4.10 17.38 34.25
N ALA A 541 4.06 18.11 33.14
CA ALA A 541 5.22 18.88 32.67
C ALA A 541 5.54 20.09 33.56
N HIS A 542 4.56 20.61 34.32
CA HIS A 542 4.75 21.70 35.26
C HIS A 542 5.45 21.26 36.56
N ALA A 543 5.42 19.97 36.88
CA ALA A 543 6.09 19.43 38.08
C ALA A 543 7.61 19.27 37.89
N LEU A 544 8.07 18.97 36.67
CA LEU A 544 9.50 18.82 36.35
C LEU A 544 10.24 20.16 36.20
N THR A 545 9.54 21.27 35.91
CA THR A 545 10.13 22.62 35.88
C THR A 545 10.11 23.33 37.24
N ARG A 546 9.49 22.74 38.28
CA ARG A 546 9.47 23.26 39.65
C ARG A 546 10.27 22.38 40.63
N GLN A 547 11.48 21.95 40.23
CA GLN A 547 12.53 21.73 41.23
C GLN A 547 13.32 23.05 41.37
N PRO A 548 13.15 23.80 42.48
CA PRO A 548 14.05 24.89 42.80
C PRO A 548 15.36 24.31 43.38
N GLY A 549 16.49 24.77 42.82
CA GLY A 549 17.80 24.83 43.48
C GLY A 549 18.50 23.51 43.75
#